data_AF-A0A4R6WTJ9-F1
#
_entry.id   AF-A0A4R6WTJ9-F1
#
_cell.length_a   1.000
_cell.length_b   1.000
_cell.length_c   1.000
_cell.angle_alpha   90.00
_cell.angle_beta   90.00
_cell.angle_gamma   90.00
#
_symmetry.space_group_name_H-M   'P 1'
#
loop_
_entity.id
_entity.type
_entity.pdbx_description
1 polymer ?
#
loop_
_entity_poly.entity_id
_entity_poly.type
_entity_poly.pdbx_seq_one_letter_code
_entity_poly.pdbx_strand_id
1 'polypeptide(L)' 'MENIELLTLIVLLFAIFVYTLYHAVNNPKLYSHERLFWVLIILLTTFFGWIAYWRIGKNGSSRSQILLNKRADYP' A
#
# COMPACT_ATOMS: atom_id res chain seq x y z
N MET A 1 13.96 1.10 17.87
CA MET A 1 13.72 2.39 17.16
C MET A 1 13.01 2.14 15.83
N GLU A 2 13.53 1.25 14.98
CA GLU A 2 12.94 0.91 13.66
C GLU A 2 11.43 0.58 13.67
N ASN A 3 10.95 -0.22 14.63
CA ASN A 3 9.53 -0.57 14.71
C ASN A 3 8.61 0.63 15.03
N ILE A 4 9.11 1.61 15.81
CA ILE A 4 8.33 2.80 16.17
C ILE A 4 8.23 3.75 14.96
N GLU A 5 9.32 3.90 14.20
CA GLU A 5 9.33 4.69 12.97
C GLU A 5 8.39 4.08 11.92
N LEU A 6 8.44 2.77 11.73
CA LEU A 6 7.53 2.05 10.85
C LEU A 6 6.07 2.22 11.27
N LEU A 7 5.79 2.05 12.56
CA LEU A 7 4.44 2.26 13.11
C LEU A 7 3.97 3.70 12.87
N THR A 8 4.83 4.69 13.13
CA THR A 8 4.53 6.11 12.92
C THR A 8 4.22 6.39 11.45
N LEU A 9 4.99 5.83 10.52
CA LEU A 9 4.75 5.95 9.09
C LEU A 9 3.41 5.33 8.69
N ILE A 10 3.08 4.13 9.18
CA ILE A 10 1.80 3.46 8.90
C ILE A 10 0.63 4.29 9.42
N VAL A 11 0.72 4.81 10.65
CA VAL A 11 -0.32 5.66 11.25
C VAL A 11 -0.50 6.95 10.45
N LEU A 12 0.59 7.60 10.03
CA LEU A 12 0.54 8.81 9.23
C LEU A 12 -0.12 8.57 7.87
N LEU A 13 0.30 7.51 7.16
CA LEU A 13 -0.28 7.14 5.87
C LEU A 13 -1.78 6.79 6.00
N PHE A 14 -2.15 6.09 7.08
CA PHE A 14 -3.55 5.79 7.37
C PHE A 14 -4.37 7.04 7.67
N ALA A 15 -3.83 7.99 8.45
CA ALA A 15 -4.48 9.26 8.73
C ALA A 15 -4.71 10.08 7.44
N ILE A 16 -3.71 10.15 6.55
CA ILE A 16 -3.84 10.82 5.25
C ILE A 16 -4.91 10.14 4.40
N PHE A 17 -4.93 8.81 4.36
CA PHE A 17 -5.93 8.04 3.63
C PHE A 17 -7.36 8.35 4.13
N VAL A 18 -7.59 8.31 5.45
CA VAL A 18 -8.89 8.62 6.06
C VAL A 18 -9.29 10.07 5.78
N TYR A 19 -8.36 11.02 5.94
CA TYR A 19 -8.61 12.43 5.62
C TYR A 19 -9.00 12.62 4.15
N THR A 20 -8.31 11.95 3.24
CA THR A 20 -8.58 12.05 1.80
C THR A 20 -9.97 11.50 1.46
N LEU A 21 -10.38 10.37 2.06
CA LEU A 21 -11.74 9.84 1.92
C LEU A 21 -12.79 10.81 2.47
N TYR A 22 -12.57 11.32 3.68
CA TYR A 22 -13.45 12.32 4.31
C TYR A 22 -13.61 13.56 3.42
N HIS A 23 -12.51 14.08 2.89
CA HIS A 23 -12.51 15.25 2.02
C HIS A 23 -13.24 14.95 0.70
N ALA A 24 -13.02 13.79 0.07
CA ALA A 24 -13.70 13.41 -1.16
C ALA A 24 -15.23 13.31 -0.99
N VAL A 25 -15.70 12.72 0.12
CA VAL A 25 -17.13 12.58 0.43
C VAL A 25 -17.79 13.93 0.68
N ASN A 26 -17.10 14.81 1.40
CA ASN A 26 -17.66 16.10 1.84
C ASN A 26 -17.36 17.26 0.91
N ASN A 27 -16.65 17.05 -0.21
CA ASN A 27 -16.26 18.14 -1.10
C ASN A 27 -17.50 18.77 -1.78
N PRO A 28 -17.88 20.00 -1.43
CA PRO A 28 -19.07 20.64 -1.99
C PRO A 28 -18.89 21.03 -3.46
N LYS A 29 -17.65 21.07 -3.96
CA LYS A 29 -17.32 21.44 -5.34
C LYS A 29 -17.59 20.32 -6.35
N LEU A 30 -17.89 19.11 -5.89
CA LEU A 30 -18.14 17.94 -6.72
C LEU A 30 -19.63 17.57 -6.70
N TYR A 31 -20.16 17.19 -7.87
CA TYR A 31 -21.47 16.57 -7.99
C TYR A 31 -21.46 15.16 -7.38
N SER A 32 -22.64 14.63 -7.02
CA SER A 32 -22.76 13.36 -6.31
C SER A 32 -22.07 12.19 -7.01
N HIS A 33 -22.16 12.11 -8.34
CA HIS A 33 -21.50 11.07 -9.12
C HIS A 33 -19.98 11.24 -9.13
N GLU A 34 -19.46 12.46 -9.22
CA GLU A 34 -18.03 12.74 -9.19
C GLU A 34 -17.41 12.37 -7.83
N ARG A 35 -18.11 12.65 -6.72
CA ARG A 35 -17.68 12.21 -5.37
C ARG A 35 -17.57 10.70 -5.30
N LEU A 36 -18.57 9.99 -5.82
CA LEU A 36 -18.59 8.54 -5.86
C LEU A 36 -17.42 8.00 -6.70
N PHE A 37 -17.13 8.60 -7.87
CA PHE A 37 -15.96 8.24 -8.67
C PHE A 37 -14.65 8.43 -7.91
N TRP A 38 -14.45 9.56 -7.23
CA TRP A 38 -13.23 9.80 -6.46
C TRP A 38 -13.06 8.83 -5.29
N VAL A 39 -14.13 8.54 -4.55
CA VAL A 39 -14.12 7.53 -3.48
C VAL A 39 -13.74 6.16 -4.05
N LEU A 40 -14.32 5.76 -5.19
CA LEU A 40 -13.99 4.51 -5.85
C LEU A 40 -12.52 4.47 -6.29
N ILE A 41 -11.99 5.54 -6.88
CA ILE A 41 -10.58 5.62 -7.29
C ILE A 41 -9.65 5.42 -6.09
N ILE A 42 -9.92 6.10 -4.97
CA ILE A 42 -9.11 5.99 -3.75
C ILE A 42 -9.11 4.54 -3.25
N LEU A 43 -10.29 3.92 -3.11
CA LEU A 43 -10.41 2.56 -2.60
C LEU A 43 -9.78 1.52 -3.54
N LEU A 44 -10.01 1.65 -4.86
CA LEU A 44 -9.47 0.74 -5.86
C LEU A 44 -7.95 0.83 -5.93
N THR A 45 -7.37 2.03 -5.84
CA THR A 45 -5.92 2.21 -5.81
C THR A 45 -5.28 1.47 -4.64
N THR A 46 -5.87 1.58 -3.44
CA THR A 46 -5.42 0.83 -2.25
C THR A 46 -5.55 -0.68 -2.46
N PHE A 47 -6.69 -1.12 -2.98
CA PHE A 47 -6.96 -2.54 -3.26
C PHE A 47 -5.97 -3.13 -4.27
N PHE A 48 -5.68 -2.41 -5.36
CA PHE A 48 -4.68 -2.83 -6.35
C PHE A 48 -3.27 -2.85 -5.76
N GLY A 49 -2.92 -1.90 -4.89
CA GLY A 49 -1.66 -1.93 -4.14
C GLY A 49 -1.50 -3.21 -3.33
N TRP A 50 -2.57 -3.67 -2.66
CA TRP A 50 -2.57 -4.93 -1.93
C TRP A 50 -2.39 -6.13 -2.87
N ILE A 51 -3.13 -6.20 -3.98
CA ILE A 51 -2.97 -7.28 -4.97
C ILE A 51 -1.52 -7.30 -5.51
N ALA A 52 -0.94 -6.15 -5.83
CA ALA A 52 0.42 -6.04 -6.32
C ALA A 52 1.44 -6.57 -5.29
N TYR A 53 1.27 -6.22 -4.01
CA TYR A 53 2.08 -6.77 -2.93
C TYR A 53 1.98 -8.29 -2.85
N TRP A 54 0.77 -8.83 -2.87
CA TRP A 54 0.55 -10.29 -2.81
C TRP A 54 1.05 -11.03 -4.04
N ARG A 55 1.08 -10.41 -5.21
CA ARG A 55 1.58 -11.03 -6.43
C ARG A 55 3.11 -10.97 -6.54
N ILE A 56 3.70 -9.84 -6.19
CA ILE A 56 5.12 -9.55 -6.48
C ILE A 56 5.95 -9.53 -5.19
N GLY A 57 5.49 -8.81 -4.18
CA GLY A 57 6.26 -8.54 -2.96
C GLY A 57 6.40 -9.73 -2.00
N LYS A 58 5.41 -10.63 -1.96
CA LYS A 58 5.37 -11.71 -0.96
C LYS A 58 6.54 -12.71 -1.02
N ASN A 59 7.22 -12.85 -2.15
CA ASN A 59 8.24 -13.89 -2.39
C ASN A 59 9.69 -13.37 -2.19
N GLY A 60 9.88 -12.16 -1.66
CA GLY A 60 11.20 -11.51 -1.57
C GLY A 60 12.27 -12.31 -0.81
N SER A 61 11.90 -13.07 0.24
CA SER A 61 12.87 -13.83 1.05
C SER A 61 13.32 -15.14 0.39
N SER A 62 12.44 -15.84 -0.32
CA SER A 62 12.74 -17.14 -0.92
C SER A 62 13.78 -17.02 -2.04
N ARG A 63 13.73 -15.94 -2.84
CA ARG A 63 14.72 -15.71 -3.91
C ARG A 63 16.12 -15.43 -3.38
N SER A 64 16.23 -14.69 -2.27
CA SER A 64 17.52 -14.36 -1.66
C SER A 64 18.17 -15.60 -1.04
N GLN A 65 17.39 -16.44 -0.36
CA GLN A 65 17.88 -17.71 0.20
C GLN A 65 18.35 -18.70 -0.88
N ILE A 66 17.61 -18.83 -2.00
CA ILE A 66 18.03 -19.68 -3.13
C ILE A 66 19.37 -19.21 -3.72
N LEU A 67 19.57 -17.89 -3.87
CA LEU A 67 20.81 -17.33 -4.42
C LEU A 67 22.00 -17.45 -3.47
N LEU A 68 21.78 -17.32 -2.16
CA LEU A 68 22.81 -17.54 -1.15
C LEU A 68 23.22 -19.01 -1.09
N ASN A 69 22.25 -19.93 -1.12
CA ASN A 69 22.53 -21.37 -1.13
C ASN A 69 23.29 -21.77 -2.40
N LYS A 70 22.86 -21.26 -3.57
CA LYS A 70 23.56 -21.49 -4.84
C LYS A 70 24.99 -20.94 -4.88
N ARG A 71 25.32 -19.90 -4.11
CA ARG A 71 26.70 -19.39 -3.98
C ARG A 71 27.57 -20.23 -3.05
N ALA A 72 26.98 -20.90 -2.06
CA ALA A 72 27.71 -21.77 -1.13
C ALA A 72 28.11 -23.11 -1.77
N ASP A 73 27.46 -23.50 -2.88
CA ASP A 73 27.74 -24.73 -3.62
C ASP A 73 28.81 -24.59 -4.73
N TYR A 74 29.44 -23.41 -4.90
CA TYR A 74 30.61 -23.26 -5.78
C TYR A 74 31.90 -23.51 -4.97
N PRO A 75 32.78 -24.44 -5.41
CA PRO A 75 34.06 -24.71 -4.74
C PRO A 75 35.05 -23.55 -4.81
#